data_AF-A0ABD4SXR7-F1
#
_entry.id   AF-A0ABD4SXR7-F1
#
_cell.length_a   1.000
_cell.length_b   1.000
_cell.length_c   1.000
_cell.angle_alpha   90.00
_cell.angle_beta   90.00
_cell.angle_gamma   90.00
#
_symmetry.space_group_name_H-M   'P 1'
#
loop_
_entity.id
_entity.type
_entity.pdbx_description
1 polymer ?
#
loop_
_entity_poly.entity_id
_entity_poly.type
_entity_poly.pdbx_seq_one_letter_code
_entity_poly.pdbx_strand_id
1 'polypeptide(L)'
;MRSLFSFSIEAFDSTAYRRSLRWIYGLSLLLSLWFGASLLLDVIIMPTLSKAGMMTSADFISAGFNIFHQFNSVELVVGALMLSGGLVLIRQGQILHQGRFSLYCALLFTIPLVYFYYLVPEMAGLGLAVDLASEGQPTAMNAMHLLYWGLDLLKIACVVLYLSELWQSFQRSQPVSLL
;
A
#
# COMPACT_ATOMS: atom_id res chain seq x y z
N MET A 1 43.68 22.09 -38.70
CA MET A 1 43.19 23.15 -37.79
C MET A 1 41.69 23.29 -37.98
N ARG A 2 40.91 23.15 -36.89
CA ARG A 2 39.44 23.33 -36.75
C ARG A 2 38.57 22.36 -37.58
N SER A 3 37.48 21.77 -37.12
CA SER A 3 36.81 21.69 -35.81
C SER A 3 35.58 20.80 -36.08
N LEU A 4 35.47 19.62 -35.47
CA LEU A 4 34.19 18.88 -35.42
C LEU A 4 34.12 18.08 -34.11
N PHE A 5 34.19 18.80 -32.98
CA PHE A 5 33.62 18.31 -31.73
C PHE A 5 32.13 18.68 -31.77
N SER A 6 31.29 17.82 -32.34
CA SER A 6 29.85 17.90 -32.17
C SER A 6 29.51 17.37 -30.79
N PHE A 7 29.66 18.23 -29.77
CA PHE A 7 29.07 18.00 -28.47
C PHE A 7 27.54 18.15 -28.64
N SER A 8 26.87 17.04 -28.94
CA SER A 8 25.41 17.00 -28.85
C SER A 8 25.06 17.12 -27.38
N ILE A 9 24.70 18.33 -26.95
CA ILE A 9 23.90 18.51 -25.74
C ILE A 9 22.60 17.77 -26.03
N GLU A 10 22.43 16.59 -25.44
CA GLU A 10 21.14 15.90 -25.40
C GLU A 10 20.13 16.94 -24.93
N ALA A 11 19.20 17.31 -25.81
CA ALA A 11 18.14 18.22 -25.47
C ALA A 11 17.36 17.60 -24.31
N PHE A 12 17.47 18.20 -23.13
CA PHE A 12 16.70 17.81 -21.96
C PHE A 12 15.21 17.78 -22.35
N ASP A 13 14.62 16.58 -22.40
CA ASP A 13 13.20 16.43 -22.69
C ASP A 13 12.40 16.83 -21.45
N SER A 14 12.13 18.13 -21.37
CA SER A 14 11.31 18.74 -20.33
C SER A 14 9.89 18.15 -20.25
N THR A 15 9.40 17.46 -21.29
CA THR A 15 8.07 16.83 -21.28
C THR A 15 8.09 15.46 -20.60
N ALA A 16 9.09 14.62 -20.89
CA ALA A 16 9.31 13.36 -20.19
C ALA A 16 9.59 13.59 -18.69
N TYR A 17 10.40 14.61 -18.36
CA TYR A 17 10.68 14.99 -16.98
C TYR A 17 9.42 15.44 -16.22
N ARG A 18 8.60 16.34 -16.80
CA ARG A 18 7.33 16.76 -16.16
C ARG A 18 6.35 15.60 -15.98
N ARG A 19 6.33 14.63 -16.90
CA ARG A 19 5.49 13.43 -16.79
C ARG A 19 5.94 12.53 -15.63
N SER A 20 7.25 12.33 -15.47
CA SER A 20 7.85 11.62 -14.32
C SER A 20 7.36 12.20 -13.00
N LEU A 21 7.49 13.52 -12.85
CA LEU A 21 7.11 14.21 -11.61
C LEU A 21 5.63 14.01 -11.28
N ARG A 22 4.75 14.07 -12.27
CA ARG A 22 3.31 13.86 -12.05
C ARG A 22 3.03 12.45 -11.50
N TRP A 23 3.73 11.43 -11.99
CA TRP A 23 3.60 10.07 -11.46
C TRP A 23 4.17 9.95 -10.05
N ILE A 24 5.37 10.47 -9.81
CA ILE A 24 6.02 10.41 -8.49
C ILE A 24 5.15 11.10 -7.43
N TYR A 25 4.68 12.33 -7.70
CA TYR A 25 3.80 13.06 -6.77
C TYR A 25 2.46 12.38 -6.59
N GLY A 26 1.83 11.93 -7.68
CA GLY A 26 0.54 11.26 -7.63
C GLY A 26 0.57 9.96 -6.82
N LEU A 27 1.59 9.12 -7.05
CA LEU A 27 1.77 7.87 -6.32
C LEU A 27 2.15 8.11 -4.85
N SER A 28 3.00 9.11 -4.57
CA SER A 28 3.36 9.45 -3.20
C SER A 28 2.13 9.93 -2.40
N LEU A 29 1.32 10.81 -2.98
CA LEU A 29 0.10 11.31 -2.34
C LEU A 29 -0.90 10.19 -2.09
N LEU A 30 -1.15 9.36 -3.11
CA LEU A 30 -2.07 8.23 -3.00
C LEU A 30 -1.61 7.24 -1.92
N LEU A 31 -0.31 6.92 -1.88
CA LEU A 31 0.26 6.03 -0.89
C LEU A 31 0.17 6.61 0.54
N SER A 32 0.41 7.92 0.71
CA SER A 32 0.25 8.59 2.02
C SER A 32 -1.20 8.60 2.49
N LEU A 33 -2.16 8.88 1.60
CA LEU A 33 -3.58 8.86 1.94
C LEU A 33 -4.04 7.44 2.31
N TRP A 34 -3.61 6.44 1.54
CA TRP A 34 -3.94 5.05 1.81
C TRP A 34 -3.38 4.56 3.14
N PHE A 35 -2.11 4.88 3.43
CA PHE A 35 -1.49 4.57 4.71
C PHE A 35 -2.20 5.27 5.88
N GLY A 36 -2.52 6.57 5.72
CA GLY A 36 -3.27 7.33 6.73
C GLY A 36 -4.67 6.74 6.99
N ALA A 37 -5.36 6.31 5.94
CA ALA A 37 -6.67 5.66 6.07
C ALA A 37 -6.57 4.31 6.79
N SER A 38 -5.51 3.52 6.55
CA SER A 38 -5.26 2.26 7.26
C SER A 38 -5.07 2.50 8.76
N LEU A 39 -4.22 3.46 9.13
CA LEU A 39 -4.00 3.82 10.53
C LEU A 39 -5.26 4.36 11.20
N LEU A 40 -6.06 5.17 10.49
CA LEU A 40 -7.33 5.66 11.01
C LEU A 40 -8.26 4.50 11.34
N LEU A 41 -8.35 3.50 10.47
CA LEU A 41 -9.19 2.33 10.70
C LEU A 41 -8.69 1.53 11.91
N ASP A 42 -7.42 1.15 11.94
CA ASP A 42 -6.88 0.21 12.92
C ASP A 42 -6.62 0.83 14.30
N VAL A 43 -6.18 2.09 14.35
CA VAL A 43 -5.75 2.74 15.60
C VAL A 43 -6.85 3.59 16.21
N ILE A 44 -7.81 4.07 15.41
CA ILE A 44 -8.86 4.97 15.88
C ILE A 44 -10.24 4.30 15.83
N ILE A 45 -10.66 3.80 14.66
CA ILE A 45 -12.03 3.28 14.50
C ILE A 45 -12.21 1.99 15.31
N MET A 46 -11.34 1.00 15.11
CA MET A 46 -11.47 -0.30 15.78
C MET A 46 -11.39 -0.23 17.32
N PRO A 47 -10.45 0.52 17.93
CA PRO A 47 -10.41 0.66 19.39
C PRO A 47 -11.61 1.45 19.93
N THR A 48 -12.13 2.41 19.17
CA THR A 48 -13.36 3.13 19.55
C THR A 48 -14.56 2.20 19.59
N LEU A 49 -14.75 1.36 18.57
CA LEU A 49 -15.83 0.36 18.54
C LEU A 49 -15.71 -0.66 19.68
N SER A 50 -14.49 -1.05 20.03
CA SER A 50 -14.21 -1.91 21.19
C SER A 50 -14.66 -1.26 22.50
N LYS A 51 -14.23 -0.03 22.76
CA LYS A 51 -14.56 0.71 23.99
C LYS A 51 -16.05 1.08 24.09
N ALA A 52 -16.71 1.26 22.96
CA ALA A 52 -18.15 1.51 22.91
C ALA A 52 -18.99 0.26 23.27
N GLY A 53 -18.36 -0.89 23.53
CA GLY A 53 -19.05 -2.14 23.86
C GLY A 53 -19.74 -2.77 22.65
N MET A 54 -19.49 -2.26 21.43
CA MET A 54 -20.07 -2.84 20.23
C MET A 54 -19.50 -4.23 19.97
N MET A 55 -18.23 -4.50 20.29
CA MET A 55 -17.61 -5.81 20.08
C MET A 55 -18.28 -7.00 20.79
N THR A 56 -19.17 -6.75 21.76
CA THR A 56 -19.91 -7.79 22.48
C THR A 56 -21.34 -7.99 21.94
N SER A 57 -21.78 -7.22 20.95
CA SER A 57 -23.09 -7.38 20.33
C SER A 57 -23.01 -8.28 19.08
N ALA A 58 -24.08 -9.04 18.81
CA ALA A 58 -24.18 -9.86 17.60
C ALA A 58 -24.06 -9.02 16.30
N ASP A 59 -24.51 -7.76 16.34
CA ASP A 59 -24.42 -6.81 15.23
C ASP A 59 -22.97 -6.40 14.89
N PHE A 60 -22.01 -6.67 15.77
CA PHE A 60 -20.61 -6.33 15.51
C PHE A 60 -19.98 -7.19 14.43
N ILE A 61 -20.34 -8.46 14.33
CA ILE A 61 -19.79 -9.35 13.31
C ILE A 61 -20.19 -8.83 11.92
N SER A 62 -21.47 -8.44 11.76
CA SER A 62 -21.97 -7.92 10.49
C SER A 62 -21.43 -6.53 10.17
N ALA A 63 -21.38 -5.63 11.15
CA ALA A 63 -20.82 -4.28 10.98
C ALA A 63 -19.31 -4.32 10.69
N GLY A 64 -18.55 -5.12 11.45
CA GLY A 64 -17.12 -5.33 11.26
C GLY A 64 -16.82 -5.93 9.89
N PHE A 65 -17.53 -7.00 9.51
CA PHE A 65 -17.41 -7.59 8.18
C PHE A 65 -17.62 -6.53 7.09
N ASN A 66 -18.69 -5.73 7.16
CA ASN A 66 -18.96 -4.73 6.14
C ASN A 66 -17.87 -3.65 6.09
N ILE A 67 -17.44 -3.12 7.24
CA ILE A 67 -16.38 -2.10 7.30
C ILE A 67 -15.08 -2.62 6.67
N PHE A 68 -14.59 -3.78 7.10
CA PHE A 68 -13.35 -4.36 6.57
C PHE A 68 -13.48 -4.79 5.11
N HIS A 69 -14.63 -5.33 4.70
CA HIS A 69 -14.85 -5.72 3.31
C HIS A 69 -14.84 -4.51 2.37
N GLN A 70 -15.54 -3.43 2.73
CA GLN A 70 -15.56 -2.20 1.96
C GLN A 70 -14.18 -1.54 1.93
N PHE A 71 -13.51 -1.47 3.08
CA PHE A 71 -12.17 -0.89 3.15
C PHE A 71 -11.16 -1.68 2.30
N ASN A 72 -11.13 -3.01 2.43
CA ASN A 72 -10.21 -3.86 1.68
C ASN A 72 -10.50 -3.87 0.18
N SER A 73 -11.76 -3.64 -0.23
CA SER A 73 -12.11 -3.39 -1.64
C SER A 73 -11.41 -2.15 -2.19
N VAL A 74 -11.37 -1.08 -1.39
CA VAL A 74 -10.67 0.16 -1.76
C VAL A 74 -9.15 -0.08 -1.74
N GLU A 75 -8.62 -0.78 -0.74
CA GLU A 75 -7.19 -1.13 -0.70
C GLU A 75 -6.76 -1.93 -1.93
N LEU A 76 -7.59 -2.84 -2.44
CA LEU A 76 -7.31 -3.57 -3.67
C LEU A 76 -7.11 -2.64 -4.87
N VAL A 77 -8.00 -1.67 -5.04
CA VAL A 77 -7.90 -0.68 -6.13
C VAL A 77 -6.63 0.15 -5.97
N VAL A 78 -6.33 0.61 -4.76
CA VAL A 78 -5.12 1.39 -4.50
C VAL A 78 -3.86 0.56 -4.73
N GLY A 79 -3.82 -0.69 -4.27
CA GLY A 79 -2.72 -1.62 -4.50
C GLY A 79 -2.48 -1.87 -5.99
N ALA A 80 -3.55 -2.02 -6.78
CA ALA A 80 -3.46 -2.14 -8.23
C ALA A 80 -2.90 -0.87 -8.90
N LEU A 81 -3.27 0.31 -8.40
CA LEU A 81 -2.70 1.59 -8.83
C LEU A 81 -1.21 1.73 -8.46
N MET A 82 -0.81 1.26 -7.27
CA MET A 82 0.60 1.25 -6.87
C MET A 82 1.43 0.33 -7.76
N LEU A 83 0.94 -0.88 -8.04
CA LEU A 83 1.61 -1.83 -8.92
C LEU A 83 1.72 -1.28 -10.35
N SER A 84 0.60 -0.85 -10.93
CA SER A 84 0.59 -0.33 -12.31
C SER A 84 1.42 0.95 -12.46
N GLY A 85 1.26 1.91 -11.55
CA GLY A 85 2.05 3.14 -11.54
C GLY A 85 3.55 2.88 -11.32
N GLY A 86 3.88 1.97 -10.40
CA GLY A 86 5.26 1.56 -10.16
C GLY A 86 5.92 0.90 -11.37
N LEU A 87 5.21 0.02 -12.07
CA LEU A 87 5.68 -0.59 -13.33
C LEU A 87 5.88 0.44 -14.44
N VAL A 88 5.02 1.47 -14.51
CA VAL A 88 5.21 2.59 -15.44
C VAL A 88 6.49 3.36 -15.14
N LEU A 89 6.78 3.65 -13.85
CA LEU A 89 8.03 4.31 -13.44
C LEU A 89 9.27 3.46 -13.75
N ILE A 90 9.21 2.14 -13.49
CA ILE A 90 10.28 1.20 -13.86
C ILE A 90 10.53 1.23 -15.36
N ARG A 91 9.48 1.13 -16.18
CA ARG A 91 9.58 1.12 -17.64
C ARG A 91 10.15 2.42 -18.20
N GLN A 92 9.91 3.55 -17.53
CA GLN A 92 10.46 4.85 -17.91
C GLN A 92 11.90 5.07 -17.44
N GLY A 93 12.52 4.09 -16.77
CA GLY A 93 13.88 4.21 -16.24
C GLY A 93 13.99 5.19 -15.07
N GLN A 94 12.87 5.49 -14.40
CA GLN A 94 12.78 6.50 -13.33
C GLN A 94 13.02 5.91 -11.94
N ILE A 95 13.34 4.63 -11.85
CA ILE A 95 13.57 3.93 -10.60
C ILE A 95 15.00 3.39 -10.58
N LEU A 96 15.70 3.69 -9.49
CA LEU A 96 17.10 3.33 -9.30
C LEU A 96 17.28 1.81 -9.15
N HIS A 97 16.56 1.20 -8.20
CA HIS A 97 16.63 -0.22 -7.90
C HIS A 97 15.39 -0.99 -8.37
N GLN A 98 15.26 -1.17 -9.69
CA GLN A 98 14.05 -1.71 -10.33
C GLN A 98 13.57 -3.05 -9.74
N GLY A 99 14.47 -4.00 -9.48
CA GLY A 99 14.11 -5.32 -8.94
C GLY A 99 13.49 -5.25 -7.54
N ARG A 100 14.12 -4.47 -6.63
CA ARG A 100 13.61 -4.26 -5.26
C ARG A 100 12.30 -3.50 -5.27
N PHE A 101 12.20 -2.46 -6.10
CA PHE A 101 11.00 -1.66 -6.23
C PHE A 101 9.82 -2.47 -6.78
N SER A 102 10.05 -3.34 -7.76
CA SER A 102 9.03 -4.26 -8.28
C SER A 102 8.51 -5.22 -7.21
N LEU A 103 9.38 -5.68 -6.30
CA LEU A 103 8.96 -6.50 -5.16
C LEU A 103 8.03 -5.71 -4.22
N TYR A 104 8.37 -4.47 -3.88
CA TYR A 104 7.51 -3.63 -3.04
C TYR A 104 6.15 -3.38 -3.69
N CYS A 105 6.13 -3.09 -5.00
CA CYS A 105 4.90 -2.95 -5.79
C CYS A 105 4.02 -4.21 -5.71
N ALA A 106 4.63 -5.39 -5.90
CA ALA A 106 3.92 -6.66 -5.86
C ALA A 106 3.37 -6.98 -4.46
N LEU A 107 4.15 -6.72 -3.41
CA LEU A 107 3.71 -6.93 -2.02
C LEU A 107 2.56 -6.00 -1.65
N LEU A 108 2.65 -4.70 -1.99
CA LEU A 108 1.58 -3.74 -1.75
C LEU A 108 0.27 -4.09 -2.47
N PHE A 109 0.31 -4.84 -3.57
CA PHE A 109 -0.90 -5.35 -4.21
C PHE A 109 -1.37 -6.70 -3.64
N THR A 110 -0.42 -7.58 -3.32
CA THR A 110 -0.73 -8.94 -2.82
C THR A 110 -1.35 -8.91 -1.43
N ILE A 111 -0.92 -8.00 -0.56
CA ILE A 111 -1.45 -7.91 0.80
C ILE A 111 -2.97 -7.61 0.79
N PRO A 112 -3.48 -6.58 0.08
CA PRO A 112 -4.91 -6.36 -0.08
C PRO A 112 -5.69 -7.54 -0.67
N LEU A 113 -5.09 -8.31 -1.60
CA LEU A 113 -5.70 -9.56 -2.09
C LEU A 113 -5.91 -10.56 -0.97
N VAL A 114 -4.89 -10.77 -0.14
CA VAL A 114 -4.95 -11.66 1.01
C VAL A 114 -5.97 -11.16 2.03
N TYR A 115 -6.03 -9.85 2.28
CA TYR A 115 -7.05 -9.27 3.17
C TYR A 115 -8.47 -9.51 2.67
N PHE A 116 -8.72 -9.19 1.40
CA PHE A 116 -10.06 -9.21 0.84
C PHE A 116 -10.60 -10.62 0.59
N TYR A 117 -9.78 -11.50 0.00
CA TYR A 117 -10.22 -12.83 -0.42
C TYR A 117 -10.00 -13.92 0.61
N TYR A 118 -9.15 -13.70 1.61
CA TYR A 118 -8.83 -14.72 2.61
C TYR A 118 -9.18 -14.28 4.02
N LEU A 119 -8.56 -13.22 4.55
CA LEU A 119 -8.74 -12.88 5.97
C LEU A 119 -10.18 -12.47 6.32
N VAL A 120 -10.80 -11.59 5.54
CA VAL A 120 -12.15 -11.10 5.86
C VAL A 120 -13.19 -12.23 5.83
N PRO A 121 -13.25 -13.10 4.80
CA PRO A 121 -14.17 -14.24 4.80
C PRO A 121 -13.93 -15.22 5.96
N GLU A 122 -12.67 -15.59 6.22
CA GLU A 122 -12.33 -16.55 7.28
C GLU A 122 -12.64 -16.01 8.68
N MET A 123 -12.27 -14.76 8.97
CA MET A 123 -12.60 -14.11 10.25
C MET A 123 -14.11 -13.99 10.46
N ALA A 124 -14.86 -13.65 9.41
CA ALA A 124 -16.33 -13.58 9.51
C ALA A 124 -16.94 -14.96 9.77
N GLY A 125 -16.47 -16.00 9.09
CA GLY A 125 -16.92 -17.38 9.32
C GLY A 125 -16.64 -17.86 10.74
N LEU A 126 -15.43 -17.61 11.25
CA LEU A 126 -15.07 -17.90 12.65
C LEU A 126 -15.92 -17.11 13.64
N GLY A 127 -16.21 -15.83 13.35
CA GLY A 127 -17.07 -14.99 14.18
C GLY A 127 -18.49 -15.55 14.32
N LEU A 128 -19.09 -16.00 13.22
CA LEU A 128 -20.43 -16.62 13.22
C LEU A 128 -20.47 -17.96 13.97
N ALA A 129 -19.39 -18.75 13.88
CA ALA A 129 -19.31 -20.03 14.59
C ALA A 129 -19.25 -19.86 16.12
N VAL A 130 -18.64 -18.78 16.61
CA VAL A 130 -18.54 -18.47 18.05
C VAL A 130 -19.89 -18.09 18.65
N ASP A 131 -20.76 -17.39 17.90
CA ASP A 131 -22.13 -17.06 18.36
C ASP A 131 -22.97 -18.34 18.56
N LEU A 132 -22.66 -19.41 17.83
CA LEU A 132 -23.37 -20.69 17.87
C LEU A 132 -22.77 -21.70 18.86
N ALA A 133 -21.51 -21.53 19.27
CA ALA A 133 -20.78 -22.46 20.13
C ALA A 133 -20.36 -21.76 21.43
N SER A 134 -21.13 -21.99 22.50
CA SER A 134 -20.73 -21.59 23.85
C SER A 134 -19.41 -22.27 24.22
N GLU A 135 -18.36 -21.46 24.39
CA GLU A 135 -17.02 -21.80 24.87
C GLU A 135 -16.16 -22.66 23.93
N GLY A 136 -15.48 -22.02 22.98
CA GLY A 136 -14.27 -22.60 22.40
C GLY A 136 -13.94 -22.22 20.96
N GLN A 137 -13.69 -20.95 20.65
CA GLN A 137 -12.78 -20.66 19.53
C GLN A 137 -11.89 -19.40 19.64
N PRO A 138 -11.14 -19.19 20.74
CA PRO A 138 -10.18 -18.08 20.81
C PRO A 138 -8.95 -18.28 19.89
N THR A 139 -8.48 -19.51 19.70
CA THR A 139 -7.16 -19.76 19.11
C THR A 139 -7.09 -19.47 17.61
N ALA A 140 -8.11 -19.90 16.84
CA ALA A 140 -8.14 -19.69 15.40
C ALA A 140 -8.34 -18.20 15.04
N MET A 141 -9.24 -17.52 15.74
CA MET A 141 -9.45 -16.08 15.57
C MET A 141 -8.19 -15.27 15.91
N ASN A 142 -7.52 -15.61 17.02
CA ASN A 142 -6.26 -14.98 17.41
C ASN A 142 -5.15 -15.19 16.36
N ALA A 143 -5.08 -16.38 15.76
CA ALA A 143 -4.12 -16.65 14.68
C ALA A 143 -4.40 -15.78 13.44
N MET A 144 -5.67 -15.57 13.09
CA MET A 144 -6.05 -14.69 12.00
C MET A 144 -5.70 -13.23 12.30
N HIS A 145 -5.95 -12.74 13.52
CA HIS A 145 -5.54 -11.40 13.92
C HIS A 145 -4.03 -11.22 13.92
N LEU A 146 -3.27 -12.25 14.32
CA LEU A 146 -1.81 -12.20 14.25
C LEU A 146 -1.31 -12.14 12.80
N LEU A 147 -1.91 -12.92 11.90
CA LEU A 147 -1.61 -12.86 10.46
C LEU A 147 -1.92 -11.47 9.89
N TYR A 148 -3.08 -10.89 10.24
CA TYR A 148 -3.46 -9.54 9.86
C TYR A 148 -2.40 -8.52 10.28
N TRP A 149 -2.03 -8.49 11.56
CA TRP A 149 -1.01 -7.57 12.07
C TRP A 149 0.35 -7.78 11.43
N GLY A 150 0.76 -9.03 11.19
CA GLY A 150 2.02 -9.34 10.51
C GLY A 150 2.05 -8.81 9.07
N LEU A 151 0.95 -8.98 8.33
CA LEU A 151 0.80 -8.43 6.99
C LEU A 151 0.74 -6.89 7.01
N ASP A 152 0.15 -6.30 8.05
CA ASP A 152 0.07 -4.84 8.16
C ASP A 152 1.44 -4.23 8.44
N LEU A 153 2.22 -4.82 9.35
CA LEU A 153 3.63 -4.43 9.55
C LEU A 153 4.47 -4.57 8.27
N LEU A 154 4.24 -5.64 7.50
CA LEU A 154 4.89 -5.82 6.20
C LEU A 154 4.45 -4.74 5.19
N LYS A 155 3.16 -4.39 5.15
CA LYS A 155 2.61 -3.30 4.32
C LYS A 155 3.30 -1.98 4.67
N ILE A 156 3.41 -1.65 5.96
CA ILE A 156 4.09 -0.44 6.43
C ILE A 156 5.55 -0.40 5.99
N ALA A 157 6.28 -1.50 6.17
CA ALA A 157 7.66 -1.59 5.70
C ALA A 157 7.76 -1.35 4.18
N CYS A 158 6.85 -1.95 3.39
CA CYS A 158 6.80 -1.74 1.95
C CYS A 158 6.47 -0.29 1.58
N VAL A 159 5.55 0.37 2.28
CA VAL A 159 5.22 1.80 2.06
C VAL A 159 6.46 2.67 2.26
N VAL A 160 7.17 2.49 3.37
CA VAL A 160 8.37 3.27 3.70
C VAL A 160 9.47 3.04 2.65
N LEU A 161 9.72 1.79 2.27
CA LEU A 161 10.73 1.44 1.27
C LEU A 161 10.36 1.97 -0.12
N TYR A 162 9.08 1.89 -0.50
CA TYR A 162 8.59 2.44 -1.76
C TYR A 162 8.79 3.95 -1.85
N LEU A 163 8.40 4.70 -0.80
CA LEU A 163 8.62 6.16 -0.74
C LEU A 163 10.10 6.52 -0.73
N SER A 164 10.93 5.77 -0.02
CA SER A 164 12.38 5.98 0.01
C SER A 164 13.01 5.85 -1.39
N GLU A 165 12.64 4.81 -2.14
CA GLU A 165 13.12 4.61 -3.52
C GLU A 165 12.62 5.71 -4.46
N LEU A 166 11.36 6.15 -4.35
CA LEU A 166 10.84 7.28 -5.13
C LEU A 166 11.65 8.55 -4.85
N TRP A 167 11.94 8.83 -3.58
CA TRP A 167 12.68 10.00 -3.16
C TRP A 167 14.13 9.99 -3.69
N GLN A 168 14.83 8.87 -3.52
CA GLN A 168 16.21 8.71 -4.01
C GLN A 168 16.27 8.84 -5.54
N SER A 169 15.31 8.25 -6.25
CA SER A 169 15.24 8.31 -7.71
C SER A 169 14.94 9.73 -8.20
N PHE A 170 14.10 10.48 -7.49
CA PHE A 170 13.83 11.89 -7.77
C PHE A 170 15.07 12.77 -7.58
N GLN A 171 15.80 12.63 -6.46
CA GLN A 171 17.00 13.42 -6.19
C GLN A 171 18.07 13.27 -7.27
N ARG A 172 18.29 12.04 -7.76
CA ARG A 172 19.25 11.78 -8.84
C ARG A 172 18.82 12.31 -10.20
N SER A 173 17.51 12.45 -10.41
CA SER A 173 16.94 12.95 -11.67
C SER A 173 17.02 14.47 -11.79
N GLN A 174 17.41 15.19 -10.73
CA GLN A 174 17.60 16.63 -10.81
C GLN A 174 18.87 16.96 -11.59
N PRO A 175 18.80 17.88 -12.57
CA PRO A 175 20.01 18.35 -13.24
C PRO A 175 20.92 18.98 -12.18
N VAL A 176 22.19 18.59 -12.16
CA VAL A 176 23.22 19.28 -11.37
C VAL A 176 23.33 20.69 -11.94
N SER A 177 22.53 21.62 -11.44
CA SER A 177 22.77 23.04 -11.65
C SER A 177 24.10 23.31 -10.95
N LEU A 178 25.14 23.47 -11.76
CA LEU A 178 26.48 23.90 -11.35
C LEU A 178 26.32 25.05 -10.34
N LEU A 179 26.71 24.79 -9.08
CA LEU A 179 27.19 25.83 -8.18
C LEU A 179 28.44 26.47 -8.79
#